data_AF-A0A1F9XL83-F1
#
_entry.id   AF-A0A1F9XL83-F1
#
_cell.length_a   1.000
_cell.length_b   1.000
_cell.length_c   1.000
_cell.angle_alpha   90.00
_cell.angle_beta   90.00
_cell.angle_gamma   90.00
#
_symmetry.space_group_name_H-M   'P 1'
#
loop_
_entity.id
_entity.type
_entity.pdbx_description
1 polymer ?
#
loop_
_entity_poly.entity_id
_entity_poly.type
_entity_poly.pdbx_seq_one_letter_code
_entity_poly.pdbx_strand_id
1 'polypeptide(L)'
;MAGERLAAVDPIRYNTIGELRQALAGVLEDHLKRHPAIRSAPHGDEFHFMRSVRFSVPTSYQAVDLPEFCEALRKVSISSLYLHVFEARLRPPLGMNDFSVWFERDLGEKELAGKVARLDPYSRTHEALREIIIKMVEGRLEKLSHG
;
A
#
# COMPACT_ATOMS: atom_id res chain seq x y z
N MET A 1 -26.07 6.85 -4.58
CA MET A 1 -25.67 8.26 -4.77
C MET A 1 -24.25 8.36 -5.35
N ALA A 2 -23.81 9.51 -5.88
CA ALA A 2 -22.45 9.65 -6.46
C ALA A 2 -21.35 9.34 -5.44
N GLY A 3 -21.49 9.82 -4.20
CA GLY A 3 -20.54 9.57 -3.12
C GLY A 3 -20.36 8.09 -2.81
N GLU A 4 -21.43 7.30 -2.77
CA GLU A 4 -21.35 5.85 -2.56
C GLU A 4 -20.62 5.14 -3.71
N ARG A 5 -20.89 5.54 -4.95
CA ARG A 5 -20.21 4.95 -6.12
C ARG A 5 -18.72 5.28 -6.14
N LEU A 6 -18.34 6.49 -5.72
CA LEU A 6 -16.93 6.87 -5.57
C LEU A 6 -16.26 6.09 -4.44
N ALA A 7 -16.93 5.95 -3.29
CA ALA A 7 -16.42 5.18 -2.15
C ALA A 7 -16.26 3.68 -2.46
N ALA A 8 -17.03 3.15 -3.42
CA ALA A 8 -16.90 1.78 -3.90
C ALA A 8 -15.69 1.54 -4.82
N VAL A 9 -15.01 2.61 -5.29
CA VAL A 9 -13.78 2.47 -6.07
C VAL A 9 -12.64 2.08 -5.13
N ASP A 10 -12.32 0.79 -5.16
CA ASP A 10 -11.25 0.19 -4.35
C ASP A 10 -9.87 0.48 -4.97
N PRO A 11 -9.02 1.32 -4.34
CA PRO A 11 -7.72 1.70 -4.88
C PRO A 11 -6.77 0.51 -5.01
N ILE A 12 -6.98 -0.59 -4.25
CA ILE A 12 -6.08 -1.73 -4.25
C ILE A 12 -6.07 -2.48 -5.59
N ARG A 13 -7.16 -2.36 -6.35
CA ARG A 13 -7.40 -3.06 -7.63
C ARG A 13 -6.66 -2.45 -8.80
N TYR A 14 -6.05 -1.28 -8.60
CA TYR A 14 -5.35 -0.53 -9.62
C TYR A 14 -3.87 -0.50 -9.29
N ASN A 15 -3.06 -0.76 -10.30
CA ASN A 15 -1.62 -0.82 -10.15
C ASN A 15 -0.96 0.53 -10.50
N THR A 16 -1.71 1.44 -11.12
CA THR A 16 -1.27 2.78 -11.46
C THR A 16 -2.26 3.86 -11.03
N ILE A 17 -1.75 5.04 -10.72
CA ILE A 17 -2.59 6.24 -10.49
C ILE A 17 -3.41 6.59 -11.73
N GLY A 18 -2.89 6.28 -12.93
CA GLY A 18 -3.59 6.50 -14.20
C GLY A 18 -4.88 5.69 -14.28
N GLU A 19 -4.84 4.40 -13.94
CA GLU A 19 -6.02 3.52 -13.93
C GLU A 19 -7.03 3.94 -12.86
N LEU A 20 -6.58 4.24 -11.64
CA LEU A 20 -7.44 4.71 -10.56
C LEU A 20 -8.16 6.02 -10.96
N ARG A 21 -7.44 6.96 -11.59
CA ARG A 21 -8.02 8.20 -12.11
C ARG A 21 -9.11 7.91 -13.15
N GLN A 22 -8.89 6.99 -14.07
CA GLN A 22 -9.90 6.63 -15.08
C GLN A 22 -11.14 6.02 -14.43
N ALA A 23 -10.98 5.17 -13.43
CA ALA A 23 -12.10 4.59 -12.69
C ALA A 23 -12.93 5.68 -11.96
N LEU A 24 -12.27 6.60 -11.25
CA LEU A 24 -12.94 7.71 -10.57
C LEU A 24 -13.63 8.65 -11.56
N ALA A 25 -12.97 9.00 -12.66
CA ALA A 25 -13.54 9.84 -13.72
C ALA A 25 -14.78 9.20 -14.35
N GLY A 26 -14.75 7.90 -14.65
CA GLY A 26 -15.90 7.18 -15.20
C GLY A 26 -17.11 7.22 -14.27
N VAL A 27 -16.91 7.08 -12.96
CA VAL A 27 -18.00 7.21 -11.97
C VAL A 27 -18.64 8.61 -12.01
N LEU A 28 -17.82 9.66 -12.11
CA LEU A 28 -18.28 11.04 -12.20
C LEU A 28 -19.00 11.32 -13.52
N GLU A 29 -18.44 10.91 -14.66
CA GLU A 29 -19.04 11.08 -15.98
C GLU A 29 -20.41 10.41 -16.07
N ASP A 30 -20.53 9.18 -15.59
CA ASP A 30 -21.81 8.47 -15.52
C ASP A 30 -22.84 9.20 -14.65
N HIS A 31 -22.39 9.80 -13.54
CA HIS A 31 -23.27 10.56 -12.67
C HIS A 31 -23.77 11.83 -13.36
N LEU A 32 -22.88 12.58 -14.01
CA LEU A 32 -23.21 13.80 -14.75
C LEU A 32 -24.17 13.52 -15.92
N LYS A 33 -24.02 12.40 -16.64
CA LYS A 33 -24.96 11.98 -17.70
C LYS A 33 -26.38 11.74 -17.18
N ARG A 34 -26.53 11.19 -15.98
CA ARG A 34 -27.85 10.88 -15.37
C ARG A 34 -28.47 12.07 -14.63
N HIS A 35 -27.65 13.03 -14.22
CA HIS A 35 -28.06 14.20 -13.46
C HIS A 35 -27.43 15.46 -14.07
N PRO A 36 -28.00 15.99 -15.18
CA PRO A 36 -27.41 17.12 -15.92
C PRO A 36 -27.44 18.45 -15.15
N ALA A 37 -28.25 18.56 -14.09
CA ALA A 37 -28.26 19.73 -13.22
C ALA A 37 -26.98 19.78 -12.38
N ILE A 38 -26.08 20.71 -12.72
CA ILE A 38 -24.86 20.95 -11.95
C ILE A 38 -25.24 21.58 -10.62
N ARG A 39 -24.90 20.89 -9.53
CA ARG A 39 -24.95 21.45 -8.17
C ARG A 39 -23.61 22.09 -7.87
N SER A 40 -23.60 23.40 -7.63
CA SER A 40 -22.41 24.09 -7.13
C SER A 40 -22.23 23.79 -5.65
N ALA A 41 -20.98 23.64 -5.21
CA ALA A 41 -20.66 23.65 -3.80
C ALA A 41 -20.96 25.06 -3.23
N PRO A 42 -21.38 25.15 -1.95
CA PRO A 42 -21.36 26.41 -1.22
C PRO A 42 -19.96 27.03 -1.23
N HIS A 43 -19.90 28.36 -1.12
CA HIS A 43 -18.64 29.07 -1.03
C HIS A 43 -17.86 28.62 0.22
N GLY A 44 -16.62 28.18 0.03
CA GLY A 44 -15.75 27.64 1.09
C GLY A 44 -15.75 26.11 1.19
N ASP A 45 -16.69 25.43 0.52
CA ASP A 45 -16.79 23.96 0.47
C ASP A 45 -16.35 23.40 -0.90
N GLU A 46 -15.61 24.17 -1.69
CA GLU A 46 -15.11 23.73 -2.99
C GLU A 46 -14.09 22.59 -2.86
N PHE A 47 -14.09 21.69 -3.85
CA PHE A 47 -13.08 20.63 -3.91
C PHE A 47 -11.76 21.19 -4.45
N HIS A 48 -10.73 21.22 -3.60
CA HIS A 48 -9.39 21.67 -3.98
C HIS A 48 -8.53 20.49 -4.44
N PHE A 49 -8.07 20.53 -5.69
CA PHE A 49 -7.08 19.58 -6.19
C PHE A 49 -5.70 19.90 -5.60
N MET A 50 -5.20 18.98 -4.77
CA MET A 50 -3.87 19.09 -4.16
C MET A 50 -2.90 18.13 -4.84
N ARG A 51 -1.63 18.57 -4.98
CA ARG A 51 -0.53 17.70 -5.40
C ARG A 51 0.43 17.47 -4.24
N SER A 52 1.04 16.29 -4.19
CA SER A 52 2.09 15.96 -3.23
C SER A 52 3.37 15.63 -3.98
N VAL A 53 4.51 16.11 -3.48
CA VAL A 53 5.86 15.77 -3.97
C VAL A 53 6.57 15.02 -2.86
N ARG A 54 7.19 13.88 -3.19
CA ARG A 54 7.80 12.98 -2.23
C ARG A 54 9.32 12.94 -2.39
N PHE A 55 10.01 12.84 -1.25
CA PHE A 55 11.45 12.63 -1.16
C PHE A 55 11.70 11.43 -0.25
N SER A 56 12.41 10.42 -0.76
CA SER A 56 12.87 9.27 0.03
C SER A 56 14.28 9.53 0.52
N VAL A 57 14.50 9.43 1.84
CA VAL A 57 15.83 9.54 2.45
C VAL A 57 16.23 8.17 3.03
N PRO A 58 17.48 7.72 2.85
CA PRO A 58 17.95 6.48 3.47
C PRO A 58 17.85 6.56 4.99
N THR A 59 17.50 5.43 5.62
CA THR A 59 17.60 5.27 7.07
C THR A 59 18.93 4.62 7.46
N SER A 60 19.29 4.65 8.74
CA SER A 60 20.44 3.91 9.27
C SER A 60 20.18 2.40 9.42
N TYR A 61 18.96 1.93 9.16
CA TYR A 61 18.59 0.53 9.31
C TYR A 61 18.81 -0.24 8.01
N GLN A 62 19.42 -1.41 8.12
CA GLN A 62 19.64 -2.38 7.04
C GLN A 62 19.36 -3.77 7.59
N ALA A 63 19.07 -4.71 6.70
CA ALA A 63 18.86 -6.11 7.03
C ALA A 63 19.39 -6.98 5.91
N VAL A 64 20.15 -8.02 6.25
CA VAL A 64 20.63 -9.03 5.30
C VAL A 64 19.89 -10.36 5.43
N ASP A 65 19.12 -10.55 6.49
CA ASP A 65 18.36 -11.76 6.78
C ASP A 65 17.03 -11.48 7.50
N LEU A 66 16.26 -12.53 7.79
CA LEU A 66 14.97 -12.42 8.47
C LEU A 66 15.06 -11.91 9.92
N PRO A 67 16.03 -12.33 10.76
CA PRO A 67 16.22 -11.76 12.09
C PRO A 67 16.49 -10.26 12.07
N GLU A 68 17.47 -9.81 11.28
CA GLU A 68 17.79 -8.38 11.16
C GLU A 68 16.62 -7.58 10.59
N PHE A 69 15.88 -8.16 9.64
CA PHE A 69 14.66 -7.54 9.12
C PHE A 69 13.64 -7.27 10.22
N CYS A 70 13.37 -8.24 11.10
CA CYS A 70 12.47 -8.05 12.24
C CYS A 70 12.97 -6.96 13.19
N GLU A 71 14.27 -6.94 13.49
CA GLU A 71 14.85 -5.89 14.34
C GLU A 71 14.73 -4.50 13.72
N ALA A 72 15.03 -4.37 12.43
CA ALA A 72 14.91 -3.13 11.68
C ALA A 72 13.44 -2.67 11.62
N LEU A 73 12.52 -3.59 11.30
CA LEU A 73 11.10 -3.27 11.10
C LEU A 73 10.42 -2.77 12.38
N ARG A 74 10.87 -3.22 13.56
CA ARG A 74 10.44 -2.71 14.87
C ARG A 74 10.89 -1.26 15.12
N LYS A 75 11.98 -0.81 14.51
CA LYS A 75 12.65 0.48 14.78
C LYS A 75 12.37 1.56 13.72
N VAL A 76 12.12 1.16 12.47
CA VAL A 76 11.83 2.11 11.38
C VAL A 76 10.54 2.89 11.63
N SER A 77 10.52 4.14 11.17
CA SER A 77 9.33 4.98 11.22
C SER A 77 8.20 4.40 10.36
N ILE A 78 6.97 4.81 10.67
CA ILE A 78 5.81 4.37 9.92
C ILE A 78 5.83 4.83 8.46
N SER A 79 6.50 5.94 8.16
CA SER A 79 6.70 6.44 6.81
C SER A 79 7.56 5.50 5.96
N SER A 80 8.54 4.82 6.56
CA SER A 80 9.33 3.79 5.87
C SER A 80 8.45 2.58 5.51
N LEU A 81 7.58 2.17 6.44
CA LEU A 81 6.61 1.11 6.17
C LEU A 81 5.63 1.50 5.06
N TYR A 82 5.13 2.73 5.07
CA TYR A 82 4.28 3.26 3.99
C TYR A 82 5.00 3.18 2.64
N LEU A 83 6.27 3.62 2.58
CA LEU A 83 7.08 3.59 1.37
C LEU A 83 7.23 2.17 0.80
N HIS A 84 7.59 1.21 1.66
CA HIS A 84 7.93 -0.15 1.22
C HIS A 84 6.72 -1.06 1.01
N VAL A 85 5.56 -0.75 1.60
CA VAL A 85 4.35 -1.58 1.49
C VAL A 85 3.30 -0.97 0.56
N PHE A 86 3.07 0.34 0.66
CA PHE A 86 1.97 1.00 -0.05
C PHE A 86 2.48 1.60 -1.34
N GLU A 87 3.47 2.48 -1.23
CA GLU A 87 3.98 3.23 -2.37
C GLU A 87 4.74 2.32 -3.35
N ALA A 88 5.44 1.31 -2.83
CA ALA A 88 6.11 0.30 -3.63
C ALA A 88 5.22 -0.32 -4.71
N ARG A 89 3.93 -0.54 -4.41
CA ARG A 89 2.96 -1.14 -5.35
C ARG A 89 2.70 -0.28 -6.58
N LEU A 90 2.97 1.02 -6.50
CA LEU A 90 2.83 1.96 -7.62
C LEU A 90 4.10 2.10 -8.45
N ARG A 91 5.17 1.36 -8.12
CA ARG A 91 6.46 1.34 -8.83
C ARG A 91 6.70 -0.07 -9.41
N PRO A 92 7.48 -0.21 -10.49
CA PRO A 92 7.85 -1.52 -11.00
C PRO A 92 8.65 -2.36 -9.97
N PRO A 93 8.35 -3.66 -9.79
CA PRO A 93 7.24 -4.39 -10.39
C PRO A 93 5.89 -3.97 -9.79
N LEU A 94 4.96 -3.58 -10.67
CA LEU A 94 3.68 -3.01 -10.26
C LEU A 94 2.83 -4.00 -9.44
N GLY A 95 2.14 -3.48 -8.44
CA GLY A 95 1.25 -4.24 -7.56
C GLY A 95 1.95 -4.97 -6.40
N MET A 96 3.28 -5.03 -6.40
CA MET A 96 4.07 -5.73 -5.38
C MET A 96 4.62 -4.78 -4.30
N ASN A 97 4.80 -5.28 -3.08
CA ASN A 97 5.52 -4.56 -2.03
C ASN A 97 7.01 -4.94 -2.01
N ASP A 98 7.87 -4.02 -1.58
CA ASP A 98 9.32 -4.19 -1.63
C ASP A 98 9.76 -5.39 -0.76
N PHE A 99 9.10 -5.65 0.37
CA PHE A 99 9.45 -6.76 1.26
C PHE A 99 9.18 -8.13 0.63
N SER A 100 8.03 -8.31 -0.01
CA SER A 100 7.70 -9.56 -0.71
C SER A 100 8.69 -9.85 -1.84
N VAL A 101 9.10 -8.81 -2.58
CA VAL A 101 10.11 -8.92 -3.64
C VAL A 101 11.46 -9.32 -3.05
N TRP A 102 11.89 -8.66 -1.97
CA TRP A 102 13.16 -8.95 -1.31
C TRP A 102 13.20 -10.37 -0.71
N PHE A 103 12.14 -10.78 0.01
CA PHE A 103 12.02 -12.12 0.57
C PHE A 103 12.16 -13.20 -0.50
N GLU A 104 11.45 -13.06 -1.63
CA GLU A 104 11.51 -14.06 -2.70
C GLU A 104 12.85 -14.06 -3.43
N ARG A 105 13.32 -12.88 -3.86
CA ARG A 105 14.49 -12.78 -4.75
C ARG A 105 15.81 -12.97 -4.03
N ASP A 106 15.95 -12.35 -2.86
CA ASP A 106 17.23 -12.19 -2.18
C ASP A 106 17.39 -13.20 -1.03
N LEU A 107 16.29 -13.65 -0.40
CA LEU A 107 16.32 -14.67 0.67
C LEU A 107 15.78 -16.05 0.24
N GLY A 108 15.17 -16.18 -0.93
CA GLY A 108 14.55 -17.43 -1.38
C GLY A 108 13.26 -17.84 -0.64
N GLU A 109 12.70 -16.92 0.15
CA GLU A 109 11.57 -17.13 1.05
C GLU A 109 10.20 -17.03 0.34
N LYS A 110 9.97 -17.90 -0.64
CA LYS A 110 8.80 -17.85 -1.55
C LYS A 110 7.45 -17.92 -0.82
N GLU A 111 7.31 -18.80 0.17
CA GLU A 111 6.04 -18.95 0.89
C GLU A 111 5.72 -17.69 1.72
N LEU A 112 6.73 -17.15 2.40
CA LEU A 112 6.61 -15.93 3.19
C LEU A 112 6.32 -14.72 2.28
N ALA A 113 7.06 -14.59 1.18
CA ALA A 113 6.84 -13.56 0.16
C ALA A 113 5.39 -13.56 -0.33
N GLY A 114 4.84 -14.74 -0.69
CA GLY A 114 3.46 -14.86 -1.13
C GLY A 114 2.43 -14.50 -0.06
N LYS A 115 2.70 -14.78 1.22
CA LYS A 115 1.84 -14.36 2.33
C LYS A 115 1.83 -12.85 2.51
N VAL A 116 3.02 -12.23 2.48
CA VAL A 116 3.18 -10.78 2.66
C VAL A 116 2.65 -10.01 1.45
N ALA A 117 2.79 -10.54 0.23
CA ALA A 117 2.22 -9.95 -0.99
C ALA A 117 0.68 -9.84 -0.96
N ARG A 118 -0.01 -10.73 -0.22
CA ARG A 118 -1.48 -10.75 -0.11
C ARG A 118 -2.03 -9.80 0.98
N LEU A 119 -1.17 -9.11 1.73
CA LEU A 119 -1.64 -8.17 2.73
C LEU A 119 -2.29 -6.98 2.05
N ASP A 120 -3.55 -6.71 2.40
CA ASP A 120 -4.22 -5.47 2.01
C ASP A 120 -3.68 -4.33 2.90
N PRO A 121 -2.94 -3.38 2.30
CA PRO A 121 -2.30 -2.33 3.07
C PRO A 121 -3.34 -1.32 3.60
N TYR A 122 -4.51 -1.18 2.98
CA TYR A 122 -5.56 -0.23 3.39
C TYR A 122 -6.55 -0.80 4.40
N SER A 123 -6.50 -2.10 4.68
CA SER A 123 -7.43 -2.78 5.59
C SER A 123 -7.22 -2.46 7.07
N ARG A 124 -6.03 -1.97 7.47
CA ARG A 124 -5.62 -1.79 8.87
C ARG A 124 -4.70 -0.57 9.02
N THR A 125 -4.46 -0.18 10.27
CA THR A 125 -3.41 0.81 10.57
C THR A 125 -2.04 0.26 10.17
N HIS A 126 -1.13 1.18 9.85
CA HIS A 126 0.24 0.82 9.51
C HIS A 126 0.94 0.07 10.65
N GLU A 127 0.70 0.45 11.91
CA GLU A 127 1.26 -0.22 13.08
C GLU A 127 0.76 -1.66 13.19
N ALA A 128 -0.54 -1.89 12.97
CA ALA A 128 -1.07 -3.25 12.96
C ALA A 128 -0.46 -4.09 11.83
N LEU A 129 -0.21 -3.48 10.66
CA LEU A 129 0.45 -4.15 9.55
C LEU A 129 1.91 -4.50 9.87
N ARG A 130 2.65 -3.62 10.56
CA ARG A 130 4.00 -3.89 11.07
C ARG A 130 4.00 -5.17 11.91
N GLU A 131 3.13 -5.24 12.91
CA GLU A 131 3.05 -6.39 13.80
C GLU A 131 2.69 -7.69 13.08
N ILE A 132 1.81 -7.62 12.07
CA ILE A 132 1.47 -8.79 11.26
C ILE A 132 2.68 -9.30 10.49
N ILE A 133 3.42 -8.41 9.83
CA ILE A 133 4.60 -8.78 9.06
C ILE A 133 5.67 -9.38 9.98
N ILE A 134 5.92 -8.76 11.14
CA ILE A 134 6.85 -9.29 12.16
C ILE A 134 6.45 -10.71 12.56
N LYS A 135 5.18 -10.94 12.92
CA LYS A 135 4.69 -12.27 13.31
C LYS A 135 4.82 -13.31 12.21
N MET A 136 4.61 -12.92 10.95
CA MET A 136 4.80 -13.84 9.81
C MET A 136 6.26 -14.27 9.67
N VAL A 137 7.19 -13.34 9.88
CA VAL A 137 8.64 -13.59 9.83
C VAL A 137 9.10 -14.41 11.04
N GLU A 138 8.67 -14.07 12.25
CA GLU A 138 8.96 -14.82 13.48
C GLU A 138 8.48 -16.27 13.38
N GLY A 139 7.24 -16.49 12.93
CA GLY A 139 6.72 -17.84 12.72
C GLY A 139 7.45 -18.62 11.62
N ARG A 140 8.15 -17.94 10.69
CA ARG A 140 9.03 -18.59 9.72
C ARG A 140 10.37 -18.97 10.36
N LEU A 141 10.94 -18.11 11.20
CA LEU A 141 12.17 -18.38 11.96
C LEU A 141 12.01 -19.55 12.92
N GLU A 142 10.88 -19.64 13.62
CA GLU A 142 10.59 -20.77 14.51
C GLU A 142 10.55 -22.11 13.77
N LYS A 143 10.05 -22.13 12.52
CA LYS A 143 10.06 -23.35 11.70
C LYS A 143 11.47 -23.74 11.23
N LEU A 144 12.36 -22.77 11.03
CA LEU A 144 13.76 -23.03 10.68
C LEU A 144 14.55 -23.63 11.84
N SER A 145 14.23 -23.26 13.09
CA SER A 145 14.93 -23.80 14.26
C SER A 145 14.50 -25.21 14.66
N HIS A 146 13.37 -25.70 14.12
CA HIS A 146 12.80 -27.02 14.42
C HIS A 146 12.84 -28.01 13.23
N GLY A 147 13.50 -27.66 12.13
CA GLY A 147 13.67 -28.51 10.94
C GLY A 147 15.13 -28.80 10.67
#